data_AF-A0A972EZ10-F1
#
_entry.id   AF-A0A972EZ10-F1
#
_cell.length_a   1.000
_cell.length_b   1.000
_cell.length_c   1.000
_cell.angle_alpha   90.00
_cell.angle_beta   90.00
_cell.angle_gamma   90.00
#
_symmetry.space_group_name_H-M   'P 1'
#
loop_
_entity.id
_entity.type
_entity.pdbx_description
1 polymer ?
#
loop_
_entity_poly.entity_id
_entity_poly.type
_entity_poly.pdbx_seq_one_letter_code
_entity_poly.pdbx_strand_id
1 'polypeptide(L)' 'IWSLSASALVAVLQQEPPGLCLGRVELQGGELVFGVLAEPYLISGQQEITRWGGWREYRQSQP' A
#
# COMPACT_ATOMS: atom_id res chain seq x y z
N ILE A 1 7.59 8.84 -1.25
CA ILE A 1 6.37 9.61 -0.92
C ILE A 1 6.08 10.52 -2.11
N TRP A 2 4.80 10.63 -2.52
CA TRP A 2 4.39 11.44 -3.66
C TRP A 2 3.45 12.56 -3.20
N SER A 3 3.57 13.74 -3.81
CA SER A 3 2.61 14.83 -3.63
C SER A 3 1.67 14.85 -4.84
N LEU A 4 0.37 14.70 -4.60
CA LEU A 4 -0.65 14.62 -5.63
C LEU A 4 -1.76 15.63 -5.35
N SER A 5 -2.38 16.16 -6.41
CA SER A 5 -3.66 16.85 -6.26
C SER A 5 -4.75 15.85 -5.88
N ALA A 6 -5.86 16.34 -5.31
CA ALA A 6 -7.00 15.48 -5.01
C ALA A 6 -7.56 14.76 -6.26
N SER A 7 -7.58 15.44 -7.41
CA SER A 7 -8.03 14.83 -8.67
C SER A 7 -7.08 13.75 -9.18
N ALA A 8 -5.77 13.95 -9.07
CA ALA A 8 -4.77 12.95 -9.44
C ALA A 8 -4.86 11.71 -8.53
N LEU A 9 -5.12 11.91 -7.24
CA LEU A 9 -5.33 10.81 -6.29
C LEU A 9 -6.54 9.95 -6.68
N VAL A 10 -7.66 10.57 -7.04
CA VAL A 10 -8.85 9.84 -7.53
C VAL A 10 -8.53 9.05 -8.80
N ALA A 11 -7.80 9.65 -9.74
CA ALA A 11 -7.41 8.98 -10.99
C ALA A 11 -6.51 7.76 -10.75
N VAL A 12 -5.66 7.78 -9.72
CA VAL A 12 -4.86 6.62 -9.30
C VAL A 12 -5.77 5.55 -8.70
N LEU A 13 -6.62 5.92 -7.74
CA LEU A 13 -7.51 4.96 -7.06
C LEU A 13 -8.47 4.25 -8.01
N GLN A 14 -8.93 4.92 -9.07
CA GLN A 14 -9.78 4.31 -10.10
C GLN A 14 -9.09 3.22 -10.93
N GLN A 15 -7.76 3.16 -10.89
CA GLN A 15 -6.95 2.15 -11.60
C GLN A 15 -6.49 1.01 -10.69
N GLU A 16 -6.75 1.11 -9.37
CA GLU A 16 -6.33 0.08 -8.42
C GLU A 16 -7.23 -1.17 -8.51
N PRO A 17 -6.66 -2.38 -8.35
CA PRO A 17 -7.43 -3.60 -8.20
C PRO A 17 -8.42 -3.56 -7.03
N PRO A 18 -9.55 -4.29 -7.12
CA PRO A 18 -10.48 -4.43 -6.01
C PRO A 18 -9.79 -4.89 -4.72
N GLY A 19 -10.18 -4.26 -3.60
CA GLY A 19 -9.65 -4.58 -2.27
C GLY A 19 -8.45 -3.74 -1.84
N LEU A 20 -7.90 -2.89 -2.73
CA LEU A 20 -7.01 -1.82 -2.33
C LEU A 20 -7.79 -0.55 -2.02
N CYS A 21 -7.45 0.12 -0.92
CA CYS A 21 -8.13 1.30 -0.43
C CYS A 21 -7.15 2.37 0.06
N LEU A 22 -7.64 3.59 0.25
CA LEU A 22 -6.86 4.67 0.82
C LEU A 22 -7.15 4.80 2.32
N GLY A 23 -6.10 4.84 3.14
CA GLY A 23 -6.21 5.10 4.57
C GLY A 23 -5.08 5.99 5.09
N ARG A 24 -5.07 6.24 6.40
CA ARG A 24 -3.96 6.95 7.05
C ARG A 24 -2.89 5.95 7.49
N VAL A 25 -1.63 6.27 7.22
CA VAL A 25 -0.47 5.51 7.65
C VAL A 25 0.48 6.42 8.43
N GLU A 26 1.11 5.86 9.44
CA GLU A 26 2.11 6.55 10.25
C GLU A 26 3.50 6.25 9.70
N LEU A 27 4.25 7.30 9.37
CA LEU A 27 5.65 7.19 8.99
C LEU A 27 6.52 7.04 10.24
N GLN A 28 7.75 6.55 10.08
CA GLN A 28 8.70 6.40 11.19
C GLN A 28 8.93 7.69 12.00
N GLY A 29 8.77 8.86 11.36
CA GLY A 29 8.87 10.17 12.01
C GLY A 29 7.62 10.59 12.82
N GLY A 30 6.57 9.76 12.87
CA GLY A 30 5.29 10.05 13.54
C GLY A 30 4.28 10.84 12.69
N GLU A 31 4.64 11.19 11.44
CA GLU A 31 3.73 11.89 10.53
C GLU A 31 2.62 10.95 10.02
N LEU A 32 1.37 11.40 10.07
CA LEU A 32 0.24 10.71 9.46
C LEU A 32 -0.02 11.21 8.04
N VAL A 33 0.17 10.33 7.05
CA VAL A 33 -0.06 10.62 5.63
C VAL A 33 -1.09 9.66 5.05
N PHE A 34 -1.59 9.95 3.84
CA PHE A 34 -2.40 8.98 3.11
C PHE A 34 -1.50 7.88 2.50
N GLY A 35 -1.93 6.63 2.63
CA GLY A 35 -1.26 5.45 2.07
C GLY A 35 -2.26 4.45 1.50
N VAL A 36 -1.77 3.60 0.59
CA VAL A 36 -2.54 2.48 0.03
C VAL A 36 -2.54 1.34 1.05
N LEU A 37 -3.71 0.81 1.36
CA LEU A 37 -3.97 -0.29 2.28
C LEU A 37 -4.74 -1.39 1.56
N ALA A 38 -4.70 -2.61 2.12
CA ALA A 38 -5.50 -3.73 1.65
C ALA A 38 -6.66 -3.99 2.61
N GLU A 39 -7.85 -4.26 2.07
CA GLU A 39 -8.99 -4.73 2.85
C GLU A 39 -8.73 -6.14 3.40
N PRO A 40 -9.30 -6.50 4.58
CA PRO A 40 -9.00 -7.78 5.23
C PRO A 40 -9.23 -9.03 4.37
N TYR A 41 -10.24 -9.00 3.49
CA TYR A 41 -10.53 -10.15 2.63
C TYR A 41 -9.45 -10.38 1.56
N LEU A 42 -8.77 -9.31 1.10
CA LEU A 42 -7.78 -9.39 0.02
C LEU A 42 -6.53 -10.14 0.47
N ILE A 43 -6.18 -10.05 1.75
CA ILE A 43 -4.99 -10.67 2.34
C ILE A 43 -5.25 -12.06 2.94
N SER A 44 -6.50 -12.50 2.99
CA SER A 44 -6.85 -13.80 3.59
C SER A 44 -6.22 -14.96 2.81
N GLY A 45 -5.43 -15.79 3.50
CA GLY A 45 -4.73 -16.93 2.88
C GLY A 45 -3.53 -16.56 2.01
N GLN A 46 -3.19 -15.26 1.91
CA GLN A 46 -2.01 -14.80 1.19
C GLN A 46 -0.76 -14.97 2.05
N GLN A 47 0.40 -15.04 1.39
CA GLN A 47 1.68 -15.11 2.08
C GLN A 47 1.98 -13.80 2.81
N GLU A 48 2.26 -13.91 4.11
CA GLU A 48 2.74 -12.80 4.92
C GLU A 48 4.19 -12.43 4.52
N ILE A 49 4.46 -11.14 4.33
CA ILE A 49 5.75 -10.64 3.84
C ILE A 49 6.44 -9.60 4.74
N THR A 50 6.07 -9.46 6.00
CA THR A 50 6.64 -8.41 6.87
C THR A 50 8.14 -8.60 7.08
N ARG A 51 8.63 -9.85 7.14
CA ARG A 51 10.05 -10.14 7.39
C ARG A 51 11.02 -9.54 6.36
N TRP A 52 10.53 -9.19 5.16
CA TRP A 52 11.35 -8.58 4.11
C TRP A 52 11.46 -7.07 4.26
N GLY A 53 10.59 -6.43 5.06
CA GLY A 53 10.60 -4.98 5.28
C GLY A 53 10.17 -4.13 4.08
N GLY A 54 9.93 -4.74 2.92
CA GLY A 54 9.53 -4.03 1.71
C GLY A 54 9.20 -4.94 0.53
N TRP A 55 8.39 -4.41 -0.39
CA TRP A 55 7.95 -5.13 -1.59
C TRP A 55 9.10 -5.45 -2.55
N ARG A 56 10.10 -4.57 -2.65
CA ARG A 56 11.25 -4.76 -3.57
C ARG A 56 12.12 -5.91 -3.09
N GLU A 57 12.39 -5.98 -1.80
CA GLU A 57 13.18 -7.01 -1.13
C GLU A 57 12.48 -8.36 -1.22
N TYR A 58 11.17 -8.41 -0.97
CA TYR A 58 10.36 -9.61 -1.22
C TYR A 58 10.47 -10.08 -2.66
N ARG A 59 10.28 -9.19 -3.63
CA ARG A 59 10.37 -9.52 -5.06
C ARG A 59 11.74 -10.03 -5.51
N GLN A 60 12.82 -9.57 -4.89
CA GLN A 60 14.18 -10.06 -5.18
C GLN A 60 14.47 -11.42 -4.55
N SER A 61 13.73 -11.79 -3.50
CA SER A 61 13.86 -13.10 -2.87
C SER A 61 13.09 -14.21 -3.58
N GLN A 62 12.18 -13.84 -4.49
CA GLN A 62 11.46 -14.78 -5.33
C GLN A 62 12.34 -15.20 -6.52
N PRO A 63 12.26 -16.48 -6.94
CA PRO A 63 13.02 -17.01 -8.07
C PRO A 63 12.63 -16.37 -9.42
#